data_AF-A0A149VIG2-F1
#
_entry.id   AF-A0A149VIG2-F1
#
_cell.length_a   1.000
_cell.length_b   1.000
_cell.length_c   1.000
_cell.angle_alpha   90.00
_cell.angle_beta   90.00
_cell.angle_gamma   90.00
#
_symmetry.space_group_name_H-M   'P 1'
#
loop_
_entity.id
_entity.type
_entity.pdbx_description
1 polymer ?
#
loop_
_entity_poly.entity_id
_entity_poly.type
_entity_poly.pdbx_seq_one_letter_code
_entity_poly.pdbx_strand_id
1 'polypeptide(L)'
;LHLADMALRKRKTTTIDLHRAALRYLHHLAQVTVPTAHPLVGATLAGIRREVDDPLPHQKTALTCDKLTEVVDTISGSDLASLRDRAILLLGFAGAFRRSELAALMVKDVNIDEDAMHIRLSRSKGDPKRRGTLIGIPRGVTRNCPVRAYEKWLKAADLNTGAVFRRVWSPPKNKMASSPTLRRPKIGPSPLSDRAIADIIQKWCGVTGLEADFSGHSLRRGAISTGAKDGYDLLELKRFSRHKSL
;
A
#
# COMPACT_ATOMS: atom_id res chain seq x y z
N LEU A 1 35.84 -3.94 -4.35
CA LEU A 1 35.92 -2.67 -5.12
C LEU A 1 34.54 -2.06 -5.42
N HIS A 2 33.59 -2.77 -6.05
CA HIS A 2 32.27 -2.20 -6.40
C HIS A 2 31.45 -1.59 -5.25
N LEU A 3 31.28 -2.29 -4.12
CA LEU A 3 30.47 -1.77 -2.99
C LEU A 3 31.09 -0.54 -2.31
N ALA A 4 32.41 -0.42 -2.32
CA ALA A 4 33.13 0.74 -1.81
C ALA A 4 33.00 1.94 -2.76
N ASP A 5 33.10 1.71 -4.08
CA ASP A 5 32.82 2.74 -5.09
C ASP A 5 31.39 3.30 -4.97
N MET A 6 30.40 2.45 -4.68
CA MET A 6 29.04 2.92 -4.39
C MET A 6 28.97 3.85 -3.17
N ALA A 7 29.72 3.55 -2.11
CA ALA A 7 29.80 4.41 -0.93
C ALA A 7 30.49 5.75 -1.23
N LEU A 8 31.59 5.72 -1.99
CA LEU A 8 32.29 6.93 -2.45
C LEU A 8 31.38 7.83 -3.30
N ARG A 9 30.47 7.23 -4.08
CA ARG A 9 29.41 7.93 -4.82
C ARG A 9 28.22 8.37 -3.96
N LYS A 10 28.36 8.32 -2.62
CA LYS A 10 27.35 8.73 -1.63
C LYS A 10 26.00 8.02 -1.83
N ARG A 11 25.99 6.75 -2.25
CA ARG A 11 24.76 5.94 -2.31
C ARG A 11 24.33 5.57 -0.89
N LYS A 12 23.01 5.54 -0.64
CA LYS A 12 22.42 5.11 0.64
C LYS A 12 22.86 3.69 1.00
N THR A 13 23.07 3.42 2.29
CA THR A 13 23.49 2.10 2.78
C THR A 13 22.52 0.99 2.39
N THR A 14 21.22 1.29 2.40
CA THR A 14 20.15 0.38 1.92
C THR A 14 20.30 -0.02 0.45
N THR A 15 20.81 0.87 -0.39
CA THR A 15 21.08 0.58 -1.81
C THR A 15 22.31 -0.32 -1.93
N ILE A 16 23.35 -0.07 -1.14
CA ILE A 16 24.57 -0.89 -1.10
C ILE A 16 24.24 -2.31 -0.62
N ASP A 17 23.40 -2.46 0.40
CA ASP A 17 22.94 -3.76 0.90
C ASP A 17 22.10 -4.51 -0.13
N LEU A 18 21.25 -3.81 -0.89
CA LEU A 18 20.50 -4.42 -2.00
C LEU A 18 21.43 -4.95 -3.09
N HIS A 19 22.45 -4.18 -3.49
CA HIS A 19 23.46 -4.61 -4.47
C HIS A 19 24.26 -5.81 -3.95
N ARG A 20 24.65 -5.81 -2.67
CA ARG A 20 25.29 -6.96 -2.03
C ARG A 20 24.40 -8.20 -2.09
N ALA A 21 23.12 -8.08 -1.76
CA ALA A 21 22.17 -9.19 -1.78
C ALA A 21 21.97 -9.74 -3.20
N ALA A 22 21.88 -8.87 -4.21
CA ALA A 22 21.80 -9.26 -5.61
C ALA A 22 23.05 -10.03 -6.06
N LEU A 23 24.24 -9.53 -5.73
CA LEU A 23 25.50 -10.23 -6.02
C LEU A 23 25.56 -11.61 -5.36
N ARG A 24 25.17 -11.71 -4.08
CA ARG A 24 25.08 -13.02 -3.38
C ARG A 24 24.15 -13.97 -4.11
N TYR A 25 22.94 -13.50 -4.45
CA TYR A 25 21.93 -14.30 -5.13
C TYR A 25 22.42 -14.84 -6.48
N LEU A 26 23.03 -13.98 -7.31
CA LEU A 26 23.56 -14.37 -8.62
C LEU A 26 24.68 -15.41 -8.50
N HIS A 27 25.60 -15.25 -7.55
CA HIS A 27 26.68 -16.23 -7.34
C HIS A 27 26.15 -17.57 -6.79
N HIS A 28 25.15 -17.53 -5.90
CA HIS A 28 24.46 -18.74 -5.45
C HIS A 28 23.77 -19.47 -6.61
N LEU A 29 23.07 -18.76 -7.49
CA LEU A 29 22.45 -19.37 -8.67
C LEU A 29 23.48 -19.98 -9.63
N ALA A 30 24.61 -19.30 -9.81
CA ALA A 30 25.70 -19.78 -10.64
C ALA A 30 26.56 -20.86 -9.94
N GLN A 31 26.24 -21.24 -8.70
CA GLN A 31 26.97 -22.21 -7.89
C GLN A 31 28.48 -21.93 -7.76
N VAL A 32 28.85 -20.65 -7.83
CA VAL A 32 30.24 -20.20 -7.66
C VAL A 32 30.45 -19.56 -6.30
N THR A 33 31.71 -19.43 -5.90
CA THR A 33 32.10 -18.77 -4.64
C THR A 33 31.49 -17.37 -4.55
N VAL A 34 30.89 -17.06 -3.39
CA VAL A 34 30.23 -15.78 -3.14
C VAL A 34 31.26 -14.74 -2.68
N PRO A 35 31.66 -13.77 -3.52
CA PRO A 35 32.77 -12.87 -3.19
C PRO A 35 32.42 -11.95 -2.02
N THR A 36 31.14 -11.66 -1.84
CA THR A 36 30.61 -10.81 -0.76
C THR A 36 30.44 -11.54 0.58
N ALA A 37 30.81 -12.82 0.65
CA ALA A 37 30.95 -13.56 1.90
C ALA A 37 32.34 -13.40 2.54
N HIS A 38 33.32 -12.89 1.79
CA HIS A 38 34.68 -12.68 2.29
C HIS A 38 34.70 -11.71 3.49
N PRO A 39 35.46 -11.99 4.58
CA PRO A 39 35.49 -11.15 5.78
C PRO A 39 35.80 -9.68 5.52
N LEU A 40 36.74 -9.40 4.61
CA LEU A 40 37.08 -8.04 4.19
C LEU A 40 35.86 -7.25 3.70
N VAL A 41 34.93 -7.88 2.95
CA VAL A 41 33.72 -7.19 2.49
C VAL A 41 32.81 -6.83 3.66
N GLY A 42 32.72 -7.71 4.67
CA GLY A 42 32.01 -7.42 5.92
C GLY A 42 32.62 -6.24 6.67
N ALA A 43 33.95 -6.24 6.84
CA ALA A 43 34.67 -5.16 7.50
C ALA A 43 34.56 -3.82 6.76
N THR A 44 34.69 -3.82 5.43
CA THR A 44 34.51 -2.62 4.61
C THR A 44 33.09 -2.05 4.75
N LEU A 45 32.06 -2.90 4.70
CA LEU A 45 30.66 -2.44 4.89
C LEU A 45 30.41 -1.89 6.30
N ALA A 46 31.03 -2.49 7.32
CA ALA A 46 30.96 -1.99 8.69
C ALA A 46 31.71 -0.65 8.85
N GLY A 47 32.78 -0.41 8.09
CA GLY A 47 33.43 0.90 7.99
C GLY A 47 32.53 1.93 7.31
N ILE A 48 31.98 1.60 6.15
CA ILE A 48 31.03 2.46 5.42
C ILE A 48 29.86 2.88 6.31
N ARG A 49 29.28 1.96 7.08
CA ARG A 49 28.16 2.28 7.99
C ARG A 49 28.55 3.20 9.17
N ARG A 50 29.82 3.21 9.56
CA ARG A 50 30.33 4.11 10.62
C ARG A 50 30.64 5.50 10.08
N GLU A 51 31.12 5.59 8.85
CA GLU A 51 31.48 6.86 8.20
C GLU A 51 30.29 7.57 7.55
N VAL A 52 29.30 6.81 7.08
CA VAL A 52 28.09 7.37 6.50
C VAL A 52 27.15 7.74 7.64
N ASP A 53 26.98 9.04 7.85
CA ASP A 53 25.89 9.62 8.64
C ASP A 53 24.57 9.45 7.84
N ASP A 54 24.14 8.19 7.66
CA ASP A 54 22.94 7.87 6.88
C ASP A 54 21.75 8.20 7.77
N PRO A 55 20.94 9.23 7.45
CA PRO A 55 19.73 9.47 8.20
C PRO A 55 18.90 8.19 8.19
N LEU A 56 18.40 7.79 9.38
CA LEU A 56 17.47 6.66 9.52
C LEU A 56 16.46 6.70 8.36
N PRO A 57 16.10 5.53 7.77
CA PRO A 57 15.24 5.49 6.60
C PRO A 57 14.04 6.41 6.80
N HIS A 58 13.89 7.45 5.97
CA HIS A 58 12.82 8.44 6.16
C HIS A 58 11.47 7.72 6.12
N GLN A 59 10.87 7.58 7.30
CA GLN A 59 9.65 6.83 7.47
C GLN A 59 8.48 7.74 7.12
N LYS A 60 7.77 7.41 6.04
CA LYS A 60 6.58 8.13 5.56
C LYS A 60 5.58 8.36 6.68
N THR A 61 4.99 9.53 6.77
CA THR A 61 4.08 9.91 7.85
C THR A 61 2.91 8.93 7.95
N ALA A 62 2.60 8.50 9.18
CA ALA A 62 1.47 7.63 9.49
C ALA A 62 0.16 8.40 9.29
N LEU A 63 -0.76 7.85 8.49
CA LEU A 63 -2.10 8.40 8.36
C LEU A 63 -2.99 7.77 9.44
N THR A 64 -2.97 8.35 10.64
CA THR A 64 -3.77 7.89 11.79
C THR A 64 -5.27 7.95 11.50
N CYS A 65 -6.09 7.25 12.29
CA CYS A 65 -7.54 7.21 12.12
C CYS A 65 -8.19 8.61 12.04
N ASP A 66 -7.76 9.54 12.90
CA ASP A 66 -8.25 10.92 12.93
C ASP A 66 -7.96 11.65 11.60
N LYS A 67 -6.70 11.60 11.15
CA LYS A 67 -6.28 12.20 9.88
C LYS A 67 -6.94 11.53 8.67
N LEU A 68 -7.14 10.21 8.72
CA LEU A 68 -7.85 9.48 7.68
C LEU A 68 -9.30 9.96 7.59
N THR A 69 -9.96 10.19 8.72
CA THR A 69 -11.33 10.71 8.79
C THR A 69 -11.42 12.08 8.15
N GLU A 70 -10.50 13.00 8.49
CA GLU A 70 -10.40 14.32 7.85
C GLU A 70 -10.24 14.20 6.32
N VAL A 71 -9.30 13.37 5.86
CA VAL A 71 -9.05 13.14 4.44
C VAL A 71 -10.29 12.60 3.73
N VAL A 72 -10.94 11.57 4.28
CA VAL A 72 -12.13 10.95 3.69
C VAL A 72 -13.32 11.91 3.66
N ASP A 73 -13.45 12.78 4.65
CA ASP A 73 -14.52 13.76 4.72
C ASP A 73 -14.39 14.86 3.65
N THR A 74 -13.17 15.16 3.17
CA THR A 74 -12.97 16.08 2.03
C THR A 74 -13.49 15.53 0.70
N ILE A 75 -13.71 14.22 0.57
CA ILE A 75 -14.14 13.57 -0.68
C ILE A 75 -15.65 13.74 -0.89
N SER A 76 -16.16 14.97 -0.98
CA SER A 76 -17.60 15.27 -0.98
C SER A 76 -18.41 14.74 -2.18
N GLY A 77 -17.74 14.26 -3.24
CA GLY A 77 -18.40 13.72 -4.43
C GLY A 77 -19.05 12.33 -4.21
N SER A 78 -20.17 12.11 -4.89
CA SER A 78 -20.83 10.79 -5.03
C SER A 78 -20.54 10.12 -6.38
N ASP A 79 -19.64 10.70 -7.18
CA ASP A 79 -19.21 10.13 -8.46
C ASP A 79 -18.36 8.86 -8.27
N LEU A 80 -18.21 8.10 -9.36
CA LEU A 80 -17.49 6.83 -9.34
C LEU A 80 -16.05 6.95 -8.82
N ALA A 81 -15.32 8.01 -9.17
CA ALA A 81 -13.95 8.16 -8.69
C ALA A 81 -13.93 8.46 -7.19
N SER A 82 -14.83 9.30 -6.69
CA SER A 82 -14.97 9.61 -5.27
C SER A 82 -15.33 8.37 -4.43
N LEU A 83 -16.28 7.56 -4.89
CA LEU A 83 -16.65 6.30 -4.21
C LEU A 83 -15.49 5.30 -4.17
N ARG A 84 -14.79 5.13 -5.30
CA ARG A 84 -13.60 4.28 -5.39
C ARG A 84 -12.52 4.72 -4.43
N ASP A 85 -12.19 6.01 -4.44
CA ASP A 85 -11.07 6.56 -3.66
C ASP A 85 -11.36 6.47 -2.15
N ARG A 86 -12.61 6.72 -1.73
CA ARG A 86 -13.06 6.47 -0.33
C ARG A 86 -12.87 5.01 0.06
N ALA A 87 -13.29 4.07 -0.80
CA ALA A 87 -13.14 2.65 -0.53
C ALA A 87 -11.66 2.23 -0.44
N ILE A 88 -10.78 2.76 -1.30
CA ILE A 88 -9.32 2.51 -1.26
C ILE A 88 -8.72 2.96 0.07
N LEU A 89 -9.03 4.19 0.51
CA LEU A 89 -8.48 4.76 1.74
C LEU A 89 -8.94 3.99 2.98
N LEU A 90 -10.25 3.77 3.10
CA LEU A 90 -10.83 3.10 4.27
C LEU A 90 -10.42 1.63 4.35
N LEU A 91 -10.49 0.86 3.25
CA LEU A 91 -10.03 -0.52 3.27
C LEU A 91 -8.52 -0.61 3.49
N GLY A 92 -7.75 0.25 2.83
CA GLY A 92 -6.30 0.26 2.95
C GLY A 92 -5.83 0.45 4.39
N PHE A 93 -6.51 1.31 5.16
CA PHE A 93 -6.28 1.47 6.58
C PHE A 93 -6.80 0.26 7.39
N ALA A 94 -8.08 -0.09 7.23
CA ALA A 94 -8.73 -1.11 8.06
C ALA A 94 -8.10 -2.51 7.93
N GLY A 95 -7.58 -2.87 6.75
CA GLY A 95 -6.87 -4.14 6.55
C GLY A 95 -5.34 -4.03 6.61
N ALA A 96 -4.80 -2.86 6.95
CA ALA A 96 -3.37 -2.54 6.91
C ALA A 96 -2.70 -2.99 5.58
N PHE A 97 -3.42 -2.83 4.46
CA PHE A 97 -3.00 -3.35 3.17
C PHE A 97 -1.80 -2.59 2.62
N ARG A 98 -0.94 -3.32 1.90
CA ARG A 98 0.01 -2.69 1.00
C ARG A 98 -0.72 -2.19 -0.25
N ARG A 99 -0.23 -1.12 -0.86
CA ARG A 99 -0.74 -0.62 -2.16
C ARG A 99 -0.83 -1.71 -3.25
N SER A 100 0.14 -2.63 -3.30
CA SER A 100 0.14 -3.75 -4.25
C SER A 100 -0.90 -4.81 -3.92
N GLU A 101 -1.25 -4.98 -2.64
CA GLU A 101 -2.31 -5.89 -2.19
C GLU A 101 -3.68 -5.32 -2.58
N LEU A 102 -3.89 -4.00 -2.41
CA LEU A 102 -5.09 -3.30 -2.90
C LEU A 102 -5.21 -3.38 -4.44
N ALA A 103 -4.13 -3.11 -5.17
CA ALA A 103 -4.10 -3.18 -6.63
C ALA A 103 -4.42 -4.59 -7.18
N ALA A 104 -4.05 -5.64 -6.45
CA ALA A 104 -4.27 -7.02 -6.82
C ALA A 104 -5.58 -7.62 -6.28
N LEU A 105 -6.38 -6.85 -5.54
CA LEU A 105 -7.60 -7.34 -4.90
C LEU A 105 -8.67 -7.68 -5.94
N MET A 106 -9.18 -8.91 -5.88
CA MET A 106 -10.22 -9.41 -6.77
C MET A 106 -11.56 -9.54 -6.04
N VAL A 107 -12.67 -9.36 -6.74
CA VAL A 107 -14.02 -9.51 -6.16
C VAL A 107 -14.20 -10.90 -5.55
N LYS A 108 -13.71 -11.95 -6.24
CA LYS A 108 -13.75 -13.34 -5.75
C LYS A 108 -12.99 -13.60 -4.45
N ASP A 109 -12.08 -12.71 -4.08
CA ASP A 109 -11.26 -12.86 -2.88
C ASP A 109 -11.93 -12.22 -1.65
N VAL A 110 -13.09 -11.59 -1.83
CA VAL A 110 -13.84 -10.89 -0.79
C VAL A 110 -15.14 -11.63 -0.53
N ASN A 111 -15.37 -12.00 0.73
CA ASN A 111 -16.66 -12.47 1.22
C ASN A 111 -17.17 -11.48 2.27
N ILE A 112 -18.47 -11.19 2.28
CA ILE A 112 -19.08 -10.26 3.24
C ILE A 112 -20.26 -10.96 3.88
N ASP A 113 -20.29 -10.94 5.20
CA ASP A 113 -21.42 -11.35 6.03
C ASP A 113 -22.03 -10.12 6.74
N GLU A 114 -22.96 -10.37 7.67
CA GLU A 114 -23.64 -9.29 8.40
C GLU A 114 -22.67 -8.48 9.26
N ASP A 115 -21.71 -9.15 9.90
CA ASP A 115 -20.85 -8.55 10.92
C ASP A 115 -19.48 -8.13 10.39
N ALA A 116 -19.02 -8.74 9.30
CA ALA A 116 -17.66 -8.58 8.83
C ALA A 116 -17.47 -8.79 7.32
N MET A 117 -16.37 -8.23 6.83
CA MET A 117 -15.79 -8.54 5.54
C MET A 117 -14.55 -9.40 5.73
N HIS A 118 -14.46 -10.48 4.95
CA HIS A 118 -13.36 -11.42 4.95
C HIS A 118 -12.62 -11.35 3.60
N ILE A 119 -11.34 -10.96 3.63
CA ILE A 119 -10.51 -10.81 2.43
C ILE A 119 -9.39 -11.84 2.42
N ARG A 120 -9.32 -12.65 1.37
CA ARG A 120 -8.26 -13.63 1.14
C ARG A 120 -7.15 -13.04 0.27
N LEU A 121 -5.96 -12.82 0.84
CA LEU A 121 -4.79 -12.41 0.09
C LEU A 121 -4.04 -13.61 -0.48
N SER A 122 -4.19 -13.86 -1.78
CA SER A 122 -3.51 -14.95 -2.51
C SER A 122 -1.99 -14.76 -2.67
N ARG A 123 -1.48 -13.52 -2.58
CA ARG A 123 -0.05 -13.19 -2.64
C ARG A 123 0.27 -12.04 -1.66
N SER A 124 0.72 -12.36 -0.45
CA SER A 124 1.30 -11.36 0.45
C SER A 124 2.83 -11.44 0.41
N LYS A 125 3.51 -10.29 0.31
CA LYS A 125 4.98 -10.21 0.41
C LYS A 125 5.37 -10.55 1.85
N GLY A 126 5.51 -11.84 2.14
CA GLY A 126 5.60 -12.35 3.51
C GLY A 126 5.26 -13.84 3.66
N ASP A 127 4.51 -14.42 2.72
CA ASP A 127 4.05 -15.81 2.77
C ASP A 127 4.88 -16.75 1.86
N PRO A 128 5.95 -17.39 2.37
CA PRO A 128 6.73 -18.35 1.60
C PRO A 128 5.98 -19.65 1.26
N LYS A 129 4.85 -19.95 1.92
CA LYS A 129 4.07 -21.19 1.72
C LYS A 129 2.84 -21.00 0.82
N ARG A 130 2.55 -19.78 0.36
CA ARG A 130 1.37 -19.42 -0.47
C ARG A 130 0.04 -19.92 0.13
N ARG A 131 -0.06 -20.03 1.45
CA ARG A 131 -1.32 -20.45 2.12
C ARG A 131 -2.39 -19.37 2.03
N GLY A 132 -1.99 -18.15 1.71
CA GLY A 132 -2.85 -16.98 1.70
C GLY A 132 -3.15 -16.51 3.12
N THR A 133 -3.43 -15.23 3.27
CA THR A 133 -3.80 -14.64 4.57
C THR A 133 -5.26 -14.23 4.51
N LEU A 134 -6.06 -14.64 5.50
CA LEU A 134 -7.41 -14.15 5.69
C LEU A 134 -7.37 -12.90 6.58
N ILE A 135 -8.00 -11.82 6.13
CA ILE A 135 -8.13 -10.58 6.87
C ILE A 135 -9.61 -10.36 7.15
N GLY A 136 -9.98 -10.31 8.42
CA GLY A 136 -11.31 -9.88 8.86
C GLY A 136 -11.34 -8.38 9.06
N ILE A 137 -12.34 -7.71 8.51
CA ILE A 137 -12.62 -6.28 8.69
C ILE A 137 -14.05 -6.17 9.24
N PRO A 138 -14.21 -5.84 10.53
CA PRO A 138 -15.53 -5.68 11.13
C PRO A 138 -16.36 -4.60 10.44
N ARG A 139 -17.67 -4.83 10.34
CA ARG A 139 -18.64 -3.86 9.83
C ARG A 139 -18.85 -2.78 10.90
N GLY A 140 -18.29 -1.61 10.66
CA GLY A 140 -18.52 -0.43 11.50
C GLY A 140 -19.91 0.19 11.29
N VAL A 141 -20.41 0.85 12.33
CA VAL A 141 -21.67 1.61 12.30
C VAL A 141 -21.52 3.04 11.78
N THR A 142 -20.28 3.55 11.70
CA THR A 142 -19.96 4.93 11.31
C THR A 142 -20.10 5.16 9.81
N ARG A 143 -20.14 6.45 9.40
CA ARG A 143 -20.14 6.84 7.98
C ARG A 143 -18.88 6.42 7.22
N ASN A 144 -17.77 6.26 7.95
CA ASN A 144 -16.46 5.85 7.44
C ASN A 144 -16.23 4.34 7.57
N CYS A 145 -17.30 3.54 7.63
CA CYS A 145 -17.21 2.10 7.64
C CYS A 145 -16.57 1.59 6.33
N PRO A 146 -15.44 0.85 6.39
CA PRO A 146 -14.74 0.34 5.22
C PRO A 146 -15.58 -0.66 4.42
N VAL A 147 -16.36 -1.51 5.10
CA VAL A 147 -17.26 -2.50 4.48
C VAL A 147 -18.33 -1.79 3.66
N ARG A 148 -19.01 -0.80 4.25
CA ARG A 148 -20.04 0.00 3.55
C ARG A 148 -19.45 0.81 2.39
N ALA A 149 -18.24 1.33 2.53
CA ALA A 149 -17.57 2.06 1.46
C ALA A 149 -17.25 1.16 0.26
N TYR A 150 -16.79 -0.07 0.52
CA TYR A 150 -16.58 -1.09 -0.52
C TYR A 150 -17.88 -1.48 -1.22
N GLU A 151 -18.95 -1.77 -0.46
CA GLU A 151 -20.26 -2.13 -1.02
C GLU A 151 -20.81 -1.02 -1.91
N LYS A 152 -20.72 0.24 -1.45
CA LYS A 152 -21.12 1.42 -2.25
C LYS A 152 -20.32 1.52 -3.53
N TRP A 153 -19.02 1.28 -3.48
CA TRP A 153 -18.17 1.27 -4.67
C TRP A 153 -18.58 0.16 -5.64
N LEU A 154 -18.67 -1.10 -5.20
CA LEU A 154 -19.05 -2.21 -6.09
C LEU A 154 -20.43 -2.01 -6.73
N LYS A 155 -21.41 -1.55 -5.93
CA LYS A 155 -22.77 -1.28 -6.43
C LYS A 155 -22.78 -0.17 -7.48
N ALA A 156 -22.10 0.94 -7.23
CA ALA A 156 -22.04 2.04 -8.19
C ALA A 156 -21.28 1.66 -9.47
N ALA A 157 -20.24 0.84 -9.31
CA ALA A 157 -19.37 0.39 -10.39
C ALA A 157 -19.92 -0.82 -11.17
N ASP A 158 -21.03 -1.41 -10.71
CA ASP A 158 -21.64 -2.64 -11.22
C ASP A 158 -20.62 -3.78 -11.40
N LEU A 159 -19.84 -4.03 -10.34
CA LEU A 159 -18.72 -4.97 -10.35
C LEU A 159 -19.05 -6.27 -9.62
N ASN A 160 -19.28 -7.33 -10.39
CA ASN A 160 -19.57 -8.67 -9.85
C ASN A 160 -18.37 -9.64 -9.95
N THR A 161 -17.38 -9.35 -10.79
CA THR A 161 -16.20 -10.20 -11.02
C THR A 161 -14.94 -9.36 -11.24
N GLY A 162 -13.77 -9.99 -11.37
CA GLY A 162 -12.52 -9.33 -11.75
C GLY A 162 -11.88 -8.49 -10.65
N ALA A 163 -11.07 -7.50 -11.03
CA ALA A 163 -10.39 -6.60 -10.09
C ALA A 163 -11.37 -5.66 -9.39
N VAL A 164 -11.20 -5.43 -8.09
CA VAL A 164 -12.04 -4.52 -7.30
C VAL A 164 -11.79 -3.07 -7.69
N PHE A 165 -10.52 -2.65 -7.70
CA PHE A 165 -10.17 -1.25 -7.96
C PHE A 165 -9.69 -1.08 -9.40
N ARG A 166 -10.50 -0.36 -10.19
CA ARG A 166 -10.27 -0.16 -11.62
C ARG A 166 -10.14 1.32 -11.95
N ARG A 167 -9.59 1.59 -13.13
CA ARG A 167 -9.51 2.97 -13.65
C ARG A 167 -10.91 3.47 -13.98
N VAL A 168 -11.23 4.66 -13.49
CA VAL A 168 -12.44 5.41 -13.84
C VAL A 168 -12.01 6.52 -14.79
N TRP A 169 -12.62 6.56 -15.97
CA TRP A 169 -12.48 7.64 -16.94
C TRP A 169 -13.70 8.53 -16.85
N SER A 170 -13.53 9.70 -16.26
CA SER A 170 -14.57 10.73 -16.29
C SER A 170 -14.52 11.45 -17.64
N PRO A 171 -15.67 11.75 -18.25
CA PRO A 171 -15.70 12.55 -19.46
C PRO A 171 -15.16 13.97 -19.19
N PRO A 172 -14.59 14.64 -20.21
CA PRO A 172 -14.10 16.00 -20.06
C PRO A 172 -15.22 16.93 -19.59
N LYS A 173 -14.93 17.79 -18.61
CA LYS A 173 -15.88 18.78 -18.07
C LYS A 173 -16.28 19.85 -19.10
N ASN A 174 -15.57 19.94 -20.23
CA ASN A 174 -15.72 21.00 -21.22
C ASN A 174 -15.98 20.46 -22.62
N LYS A 175 -16.87 21.20 -23.29
CA LYS A 175 -17.45 21.03 -24.64
C LYS A 175 -18.72 20.20 -24.69
N MET A 176 -19.79 20.91 -25.06
CA MET A 176 -21.08 20.50 -25.64
C MET A 176 -21.12 19.08 -26.24
N ALA A 177 -20.99 18.04 -25.42
CA ALA A 177 -21.25 16.68 -25.85
C ALA A 177 -22.78 16.56 -25.96
N SER A 178 -23.25 16.59 -27.20
CA SER A 178 -24.65 16.49 -27.63
C SER A 178 -25.27 15.12 -27.34
N SER A 179 -24.49 14.14 -26.86
CA SER A 179 -24.99 12.79 -26.56
C SER A 179 -24.99 12.49 -25.05
N PRO A 180 -26.15 12.10 -24.47
CA PRO A 180 -26.26 11.65 -23.08
C PRO A 180 -25.35 10.47 -22.72
N THR A 181 -24.92 9.68 -23.71
CA THR A 181 -24.04 8.52 -23.52
C THR A 181 -22.59 8.90 -23.23
N LEU A 182 -22.11 10.04 -23.75
CA LEU A 182 -20.75 10.55 -23.51
C LEU A 182 -20.56 11.16 -22.11
N ARG A 183 -21.64 11.34 -21.33
CA ARG A 183 -21.58 11.95 -20.00
C ARG A 183 -21.35 10.94 -18.86
N ARG A 184 -21.42 9.63 -19.14
CA ARG A 184 -21.25 8.61 -18.10
C ARG A 184 -19.76 8.27 -17.91
N PRO A 185 -19.24 8.24 -16.67
CA PRO A 185 -17.89 7.78 -16.44
C PRO A 185 -17.75 6.31 -16.85
N LYS A 186 -16.65 5.97 -17.52
CA LYS A 186 -16.38 4.61 -17.98
C LYS A 186 -15.40 3.92 -17.03
N ILE A 187 -15.71 2.67 -16.66
CA ILE A 187 -14.81 1.83 -15.89
C ILE A 187 -13.99 0.97 -16.85
N GLY A 188 -12.66 1.01 -16.70
CA GLY A 188 -11.75 0.17 -17.48
C GLY A 188 -11.76 -1.29 -17.00
N PRO A 189 -11.37 -2.25 -17.85
CA PRO A 189 -11.34 -3.67 -17.48
C PRO A 189 -10.16 -4.04 -16.58
N SER A 190 -9.07 -3.27 -16.64
CA SER A 190 -7.81 -3.56 -15.95
C SER A 190 -7.79 -3.04 -14.51
N PRO A 191 -7.08 -3.74 -13.59
CA PRO A 191 -6.82 -3.22 -12.24
C PRO A 191 -6.05 -1.90 -12.28
N LEU A 192 -6.22 -1.08 -11.24
CA LEU A 192 -5.29 0.02 -10.97
C LEU A 192 -3.88 -0.54 -10.68
N SER A 193 -2.86 0.19 -11.11
CA SER A 193 -1.48 -0.13 -10.73
C SER A 193 -1.22 0.23 -9.26
N ASP A 194 -0.20 -0.38 -8.67
CA ASP A 194 0.24 -0.04 -7.30
C ASP A 194 0.63 1.44 -7.17
N ARG A 195 1.17 2.03 -8.25
CA ARG A 195 1.49 3.45 -8.35
C ARG A 195 0.23 4.31 -8.40
N ALA A 196 -0.77 3.96 -9.20
CA ALA A 196 -2.02 4.70 -9.24
C ALA A 196 -2.73 4.72 -7.88
N ILE A 197 -2.67 3.62 -7.11
CA ILE A 197 -3.16 3.59 -5.73
C ILE A 197 -2.38 4.58 -4.84
N ALA A 198 -1.05 4.60 -4.95
CA ALA A 198 -0.23 5.55 -4.19
C ALA A 198 -0.52 7.01 -4.56
N ASP A 199 -0.72 7.30 -5.85
CA ASP A 199 -1.04 8.63 -6.34
C ASP A 199 -2.41 9.11 -5.84
N ILE A 200 -3.40 8.22 -5.74
CA ILE A 200 -4.72 8.51 -5.14
C ILE A 200 -4.56 8.88 -3.66
N ILE A 201 -3.80 8.10 -2.90
CA ILE A 201 -3.56 8.36 -1.47
C ILE A 201 -2.87 9.71 -1.30
N GLN A 202 -1.84 9.99 -2.10
CA GLN A 202 -1.10 11.26 -2.08
C GLN A 202 -1.97 12.45 -2.42
N LYS A 203 -2.79 12.33 -3.49
CA LYS A 203 -3.73 13.37 -3.90
C LYS A 203 -4.60 13.80 -2.72
N TRP A 204 -5.25 12.84 -2.04
CA TRP A 204 -6.20 13.17 -0.99
C TRP A 204 -5.55 13.68 0.30
N CYS A 205 -4.37 13.16 0.68
CA CYS A 205 -3.60 13.75 1.77
C CYS A 205 -3.13 15.19 1.45
N GLY A 206 -2.80 15.47 0.20
CA GLY A 206 -2.41 16.82 -0.24
C GLY A 206 -3.56 17.82 -0.18
N VAL A 207 -4.79 17.41 -0.50
CA VAL A 207 -5.99 18.26 -0.43
C VAL A 207 -6.27 18.75 1.00
N THR A 208 -5.95 17.95 2.02
CA THR A 208 -6.10 18.34 3.43
C THR A 208 -4.99 19.24 3.97
N GLY A 209 -4.06 19.71 3.13
CA GLY A 209 -2.93 20.54 3.57
C GLY A 209 -1.96 19.80 4.49
N LEU A 210 -2.00 18.45 4.50
CA LEU A 210 -1.05 17.67 5.26
C LEU A 210 0.27 17.67 4.47
N GLU A 211 1.18 18.58 4.79
CA GLU A 211 2.50 18.76 4.13
C GLU A 211 3.48 17.58 4.32
N ALA A 212 3.00 16.48 4.89
CA ALA A 212 3.81 15.34 5.23
C ALA A 212 4.02 14.40 4.03
N ASP A 213 5.09 13.60 4.09
CA ASP A 213 5.45 12.66 3.04
C ASP A 213 4.53 11.41 3.06
N PHE A 214 3.30 11.56 2.58
CA PHE A 214 2.33 10.47 2.47
C PHE A 214 2.59 9.60 1.24
N SER A 215 2.36 8.30 1.36
CA SER A 215 2.46 7.36 0.24
C SER A 215 1.56 6.15 0.45
N GLY A 216 1.59 5.19 -0.47
CA GLY A 216 0.87 3.91 -0.34
C GLY A 216 1.23 3.07 0.90
N HIS A 217 2.24 3.44 1.69
CA HIS A 217 2.54 2.81 2.98
C HIS A 217 1.95 3.54 4.19
N SER A 218 1.49 4.79 4.02
CA SER A 218 1.01 5.63 5.11
C SER A 218 -0.27 5.10 5.77
N LEU A 219 -1.15 4.44 5.01
CA LEU A 219 -2.36 3.80 5.54
C LEU A 219 -2.01 2.64 6.49
N ARG A 220 -1.15 1.74 6.04
CA ARG A 220 -0.69 0.60 6.84
C ARG A 220 0.07 1.04 8.08
N ARG A 221 0.95 2.04 7.96
CA ARG A 221 1.64 2.62 9.13
C ARG A 221 0.66 3.28 10.08
N GLY A 222 -0.28 4.04 9.54
CA GLY A 222 -1.39 4.64 10.27
C GLY A 222 -2.14 3.65 11.14
N ALA A 223 -2.56 2.54 10.54
CA ALA A 223 -3.31 1.50 11.25
C ALA A 223 -2.51 0.87 12.40
N ILE A 224 -1.21 0.60 12.18
CA ILE A 224 -0.32 0.09 13.24
C ILE A 224 -0.13 1.11 14.35
N SER A 225 0.13 2.38 13.99
CA SER A 225 0.37 3.45 14.97
C SER A 225 -0.89 3.78 15.78
N THR A 226 -2.07 3.76 15.16
CA THR A 226 -3.35 3.92 15.88
C THR A 226 -3.58 2.75 16.82
N GLY A 227 -3.44 1.51 16.36
CA GLY A 227 -3.61 0.34 17.24
C GLY A 227 -2.61 0.33 18.41
N ALA A 228 -1.36 0.73 18.19
CA ALA A 228 -0.39 0.87 19.28
C ALA A 228 -0.80 1.94 20.29
N LYS A 229 -1.35 3.07 19.83
CA LYS A 229 -1.87 4.14 20.69
C LYS A 229 -3.09 3.69 21.49
N ASP A 230 -3.93 2.85 20.89
CA ASP A 230 -5.14 2.29 21.51
C ASP A 230 -4.83 1.12 22.46
N GLY A 231 -3.56 0.78 22.65
CA GLY A 231 -3.11 -0.21 23.63
C GLY A 231 -3.13 -1.66 23.14
N TYR A 232 -3.31 -1.91 21.85
CA TYR A 232 -3.25 -3.27 21.29
C TYR A 232 -1.84 -3.86 21.43
N ASP A 233 -1.77 -5.16 21.71
CA ASP A 233 -0.51 -5.87 21.89
C ASP A 233 0.35 -5.87 20.61
N LEU A 234 1.67 -5.78 20.77
CA LEU A 234 2.60 -5.70 19.65
C LEU A 234 2.59 -6.95 18.77
N LEU A 235 2.32 -8.15 19.32
CA LEU A 235 2.17 -9.37 18.53
C LEU A 235 0.88 -9.36 17.73
N GLU A 236 -0.21 -8.82 18.29
CA GLU A 236 -1.48 -8.64 17.57
C GLU A 236 -1.32 -7.65 16.41
N LEU A 237 -0.67 -6.51 16.64
CA LEU A 237 -0.37 -5.52 15.60
C LEU A 237 0.58 -6.08 14.53
N LYS A 238 1.54 -6.93 14.91
CA LYS A 238 2.43 -7.61 13.97
C LYS A 238 1.68 -8.63 13.10
N ARG A 239 0.74 -9.38 13.67
CA ARG A 239 -0.14 -10.32 12.93
C ARG A 239 -1.09 -9.57 12.00
N PHE A 240 -1.78 -8.55 12.52
CA PHE A 240 -2.68 -7.67 11.78
C PHE A 240 -1.98 -7.03 10.58
N SER A 241 -0.82 -6.41 10.83
CA SER A 241 -0.05 -5.79 9.75
C SER A 241 0.68 -6.79 8.89
N ARG A 242 0.94 -8.05 9.29
CA ARG A 242 1.72 -9.01 8.49
C ARG A 242 3.17 -8.54 8.30
N HIS A 243 3.81 -8.03 9.36
CA HIS A 243 5.22 -7.65 9.39
C HIS A 243 6.13 -8.86 9.67
N LYS A 244 7.25 -9.00 8.93
CA LYS A 244 8.20 -10.11 9.10
C LYS A 244 9.14 -9.92 10.30
N SER A 245 9.54 -8.70 10.62
CA SER A 245 10.23 -8.33 11.87
C SER A 245 9.51 -7.17 12.55
N LEU A 246 9.69 -7.07 13.87
CA LEU A 246 9.40 -5.85 14.62
C LEU A 246 10.37 -4.75 14.15
#